data_AF-A0A6I4UUM4-F1
#
_entry.id   AF-A0A6I4UUM4-F1
#
_cell.length_a   1.000
_cell.length_b   1.000
_cell.length_c   1.000
_cell.angle_alpha   90.00
_cell.angle_beta   90.00
_cell.angle_gamma   90.00
#
_symmetry.space_group_name_H-M   'P 1'
#
loop_
_entity.id
_entity.type
_entity.pdbx_description
1 polymer ?
#
loop_
_entity_poly.entity_id
_entity_poly.type
_entity_poly.pdbx_seq_one_letter_code
_entity_poly.pdbx_strand_id
1 'polypeptide(L)' 'MPHYTLLLDAEANGEAQTIECSAANPWLALEKSRKAIGRHAVELREGERSFGTFKPCFPQDRVWEISPSRSRVPTA' A
#
# COMPACT_ATOMS: atom_id res chain seq x y z
N MET A 1 6.14 17.33 6.41
CA MET A 1 5.56 16.03 6.77
C MET A 1 5.90 15.05 5.66
N PRO A 2 6.24 13.78 5.95
CA PRO A 2 6.56 12.82 4.90
C PRO A 2 5.36 12.58 3.98
N HIS A 3 5.69 12.31 2.71
CA HIS A 3 4.73 12.03 1.65
C HIS A 3 4.81 10.55 1.29
N TYR A 4 3.65 9.90 1.30
CA TYR A 4 3.52 8.48 1.01
C TYR A 4 2.68 8.29 -0.24
N THR A 5 3.07 7.30 -1.03
CA THR A 5 2.41 6.87 -2.25
C THR A 5 1.89 5.46 -2.03
N LEU A 6 0.58 5.26 -2.17
CA LEU A 6 -0.04 3.95 -2.14
C LEU A 6 -0.35 3.51 -3.56
N LEU A 7 0.21 2.38 -3.96
CA LEU A 7 -0.03 1.75 -5.25
C LEU A 7 -1.07 0.65 -5.06
N LEU A 8 -2.26 0.84 -5.59
CA LEU A 8 -3.32 -0.17 -5.57
C LEU A 8 -3.03 -1.17 -6.68
N ASP A 9 -3.09 -2.46 -6.34
CA ASP A 9 -2.95 -3.52 -7.33
C ASP A 9 -4.05 -3.38 -8.38
N ALA A 10 -3.67 -3.53 -9.64
CA ALA A 10 -4.62 -3.56 -10.72
C ALA A 10 -5.52 -4.80 -10.54
N GLU A 11 -6.84 -4.62 -10.46
CA GLU A 11 -7.72 -5.77 -10.66
C GLU A 11 -7.45 -6.39 -12.04
N ALA A 12 -7.85 -7.64 -12.26
CA ALA A 12 -7.47 -8.46 -13.43
C ALA A 12 -7.66 -7.79 -14.81
N ASN A 13 -8.40 -6.68 -14.91
CA ASN A 13 -8.61 -5.87 -16.11
C ASN A 13 -8.47 -4.34 -15.89
N GLY A 14 -7.87 -3.88 -14.79
CA GLY A 14 -7.81 -2.47 -14.40
C GLY A 14 -6.44 -1.82 -14.53
N GLU A 15 -6.40 -0.49 -14.50
CA GLU A 15 -5.14 0.27 -14.33
C GLU A 15 -4.77 0.32 -12.85
N ALA A 16 -3.46 0.21 -12.56
CA ALA A 16 -2.95 0.40 -11.19
C ALA A 16 -3.21 1.85 -10.76
N GLN A 17 -3.91 2.03 -9.65
CA GLN A 17 -4.22 3.36 -9.12
C GLN A 17 -3.18 3.80 -8.11
N THR A 18 -2.89 5.11 -8.10
CA THR A 18 -1.95 5.70 -7.15
C THR A 18 -2.68 6.71 -6.27
N ILE A 19 -2.50 6.59 -4.95
CA ILE A 19 -3.01 7.56 -3.98
C ILE A 19 -1.82 8.21 -3.27
N GLU A 20 -1.74 9.52 -3.34
CA GLU A 20 -0.76 10.29 -2.59
C GLU A 20 -1.35 10.79 -1.28
N CYS A 21 -0.61 10.66 -0.18
CA CYS A 21 -1.06 11.18 1.11
C CYS A 21 0.11 11.65 1.97
N SER A 22 -0.13 12.71 2.74
CA SER A 22 0.82 13.18 3.76
C SER A 22 0.41 12.68 5.14
N ALA A 23 1.34 12.02 5.82
CA ALA A 23 1.13 11.47 7.15
C ALA A 23 2.40 11.61 7.99
N ALA A 24 2.30 11.46 9.31
CA ALA A 24 3.47 11.50 10.19
C ALA A 24 4.29 10.20 10.17
N ASN A 25 3.67 9.09 9.73
CA ASN A 25 4.28 7.77 9.62
C ASN A 25 3.51 6.92 8.60
N PRO A 26 4.09 5.81 8.11
CA PRO A 26 3.45 4.94 7.11
C PRO A 26 2.11 4.34 7.56
N TRP A 27 1.96 4.01 8.85
CA TRP A 27 0.71 3.43 9.37
C TRP A 27 -0.46 4.41 9.28
N LEU A 28 -0.21 5.67 9.62
CA LEU A 28 -1.21 6.74 9.50
C LEU A 28 -1.56 7.04 8.04
N ALA A 29 -0.62 6.89 7.11
CA ALA A 29 -0.90 7.01 5.67
C ALA A 29 -1.89 5.94 5.22
N LEU A 30 -1.69 4.68 5.60
CA LEU A 30 -2.61 3.57 5.32
C LEU A 30 -3.98 3.80 5.94
N GLU A 31 -4.04 4.14 7.22
CA GLU A 31 -5.31 4.36 7.93
C GLU A 31 -6.11 5.52 7.33
N LYS A 32 -5.45 6.61 6.92
CA LYS A 32 -6.10 7.74 6.23
C LYS A 32 -6.66 7.32 4.87
N SER A 33 -5.91 6.52 4.13
CA SER A 33 -6.26 6.09 2.77
C SER A 33 -7.18 4.87 2.75
N ARG A 34 -7.45 4.24 3.91
CA ARG A 34 -8.24 3.01 4.05
C ARG A 34 -9.60 3.06 3.35
N LYS A 35 -10.32 4.18 3.43
CA LYS A 35 -11.63 4.33 2.76
C LYS A 35 -11.52 4.32 1.24
N ALA A 36 -10.42 4.84 0.69
CA ALA A 36 -10.18 4.88 -0.74
C ALA A 36 -9.66 3.53 -1.27
N ILE A 37 -8.85 2.84 -0.47
CA ILE A 37 -8.29 1.51 -0.80
C ILE A 37 -9.34 0.40 -0.72
N GLY A 38 -10.30 0.52 0.22
CA GLY A 38 -11.32 -0.50 0.41
C GLY A 38 -10.73 -1.88 0.73
N ARG A 39 -10.97 -2.86 -0.17
CA ARG A 39 -10.54 -4.26 0.00
C ARG A 39 -9.27 -4.62 -0.77
N HIS A 40 -8.67 -3.66 -1.46
CA HIS A 40 -7.53 -3.91 -2.34
C HIS A 40 -6.23 -4.09 -1.54
N ALA A 41 -5.32 -4.91 -2.08
CA ALA A 41 -3.94 -4.93 -1.61
C ALA A 41 -3.22 -3.69 -2.16
N VAL A 42 -2.34 -3.11 -1.35
CA VAL A 42 -1.62 -1.87 -1.72
C VAL A 42 -0.15 -1.95 -1.36
N GLU A 43 0.72 -1.43 -2.22
CA GLU A 43 2.11 -1.17 -1.85
C GLU A 43 2.25 0.25 -1.31
N LEU A 44 2.79 0.40 -0.11
CA LEU A 44 3.09 1.71 0.48
C LEU A 44 4.53 2.10 0.21
N ARG A 45 4.75 3.31 -0.32
CA ARG A 45 6.06 3.86 -0.65
C ARG A 45 6.26 5.25 -0.07
N GLU A 46 7.51 5.62 0.19
CA GLU A 46 7.95 6.99 0.47
C GLU A 46 9.07 7.31 -0.53
N GLY A 47 8.74 8.05 -1.60
CA GLY A 47 9.62 8.19 -2.75
C GLY A 47 9.95 6.83 -3.37
N GLU A 48 11.25 6.51 -3.48
CA GLU A 48 11.70 5.24 -4.06
C GLU A 48 11.60 4.05 -3.09
N ARG A 49 11.50 4.31 -1.77
CA ARG A 49 11.51 3.29 -0.73
C ARG A 49 10.13 2.62 -0.59
N SER A 50 10.08 1.30 -0.76
CA SER A 50 8.89 0.50 -0.44
C SER A 50 8.90 0.04 1.02
N PHE A 51 7.76 0.14 1.70
CA PHE A 51 7.51 -0.40 3.03
C PHE A 51 6.87 -1.80 2.99
N GLY A 52 6.51 -2.28 1.80
CA GLY A 52 5.84 -3.55 1.60
C GLY A 52 4.42 -3.41 1.06
N THR A 53 3.82 -4.58 0.80
CA THR A 53 2.44 -4.71 0.38
C THR A 53 1.56 -5.00 1.58
N PHE A 54 0.52 -4.19 1.73
CA PHE A 54 -0.47 -4.25 2.78
C PHE A 54 -1.75 -4.83 2.22
N LYS A 55 -2.27 -5.87 2.86
CA LYS A 55 -3.54 -6.49 2.48
C LYS A 55 -4.51 -6.48 3.66
N PRO A 56 -5.79 -6.14 3.47
CA PRO A 56 -6.78 -6.24 4.53
C PRO A 56 -7.08 -7.73 4.82
N CYS A 57 -6.92 -8.17 6.07
CA CYS A 57 -7.30 -9.51 6.50
C CYS A 57 -8.79 -9.59 6.83
N PHE A 58 -9.59 -10.26 6.00
CA PHE A 58 -10.98 -10.60 6.33
C PHE A 58 -11.05 -11.80 7.28
N PRO A 59 -12.01 -11.86 8.24
CA PRO A 59 -13.18 -10.98 8.42
C PRO A 59 -12.98 -9.82 9.42
N GLN A 60 -11.77 -9.67 9.98
CA GLN A 60 -11.45 -8.59 10.90
C GLN A 60 -10.77 -7.46 10.15
N ASP A 61 -11.57 -6.61 9.51
CA ASP A 61 -11.23 -5.37 8.79
C ASP A 61 -10.21 -4.44 9.52
N ARG A 62 -9.77 -4.77 10.74
CA ARG A 62 -8.89 -3.97 11.60
C ARG A 62 -7.41 -4.39 11.53
N VAL A 63 -7.08 -5.47 10.84
CA VAL A 63 -5.70 -5.98 10.76
C VAL A 63 -5.20 -5.92 9.33
N TRP A 64 -4.15 -5.13 9.12
CA TRP A 64 -3.38 -5.13 7.88
C TRP A 64 -2.30 -6.19 7.97
N GLU A 65 -2.27 -7.11 7.02
CA GLU A 65 -1.15 -8.03 6.83
C GLU A 65 -0.09 -7.35 5.97
N ILE A 66 1.13 -7.33 6.49
CA ILE A 66 2.28 -6.75 5.80
C ILE A 66 3.08 -7.88 5.19
N SER A 67 3.03 -7.98 3.86
CA SER A 67 4.00 -8.77 3.14
C SER A 67 5.18 -7.85 2.79
N PRO A 68 6.43 -8.17 3.18
CA PRO A 68 7.56 -7.45 2.63
C PRO A 68 7.47 -7.56 1.11
N SER A 69 7.51 -6.42 0.41
CA SER A 69 7.59 -6.46 -1.05
C SER A 69 8.77 -7.35 -1.36
N ARG A 70 8.53 -8.46 -2.07
CA ARG A 70 9.63 -9.19 -2.69
C ARG A 70 10.31 -8.14 -3.53
N SER A 71 11.44 -7.61 -3.05
CA SER A 71 12.40 -6.95 -3.91
C SER A 71 12.44 -7.83 -5.13
N ARG A 72 11.96 -7.34 -6.28
CA ARG A 72 12.33 -7.92 -7.55
C ARG A 72 13.83 -7.93 -7.47
N VAL A 73 14.40 -9.08 -7.14
CA VAL A 73 15.81 -9.32 -7.28
C VAL A 73 16.05 -8.95 -8.74
N PRO A 74 16.88 -7.95 -9.05
CA PRO A 74 17.25 -7.75 -10.43
C PRO A 74 17.94 -9.06 -10.82
N THR A 75 17.25 -9.87 -11.61
CA THR A 75 17.88 -11.03 -12.26
C THR A 75 18.93 -10.41 -13.17
N ALA A 76 20.19 -10.49 -12.72
CA ALA A 76 21.35 -10.17 -13.52
C ALA A 76 21.45 -11.10 -14.72
#